data_AF-A0A7V2SX80-F1
#
_entry.id   AF-A0A7V2SX80-F1
#
_cell.length_a   1.000
_cell.length_b   1.000
_cell.length_c   1.000
_cell.angle_alpha   90.00
_cell.angle_beta   90.00
_cell.angle_gamma   90.00
#
_symmetry.space_group_name_H-M   'P 1'
#
loop_
_entity.id
_entity.type
_entity.pdbx_description
1 polymer ?
#
loop_
_entity_poly.entity_id
_entity_poly.type
_entity_poly.pdbx_seq_one_letter_code
_entity_poly.pdbx_strand_id
1 'polypeptide(L)'
;MVPEFKKSHAFTIGVELEFQLVDRESLALVPRAPKILESLSDQWKDRIKKEFIQSMLEVNTGVCHTIDDVAQDLRVVTLHLEQKAHEQGALLHPTSLHPFSRALDQQPTQDPRYLEILEDLRLVGQMLITQGLHVHIGVPDGDTAIWIVDHIRAYLPLILSLTASSPFFQGIDTGFQSYRSKLFEQLPRSGIPASLGSWDEYVRLCNMLMEGGIISDVRDIWWDVRPHP
;
A
#
# COMPACT_ATOMS: atom_id res chain seq x y z
N MET A 1 12.18 -8.58 17.21
CA MET A 1 11.92 -7.61 18.31
C MET A 1 11.32 -6.38 17.68
N VAL A 2 10.24 -5.84 18.25
CA VAL A 2 9.62 -4.60 17.73
C VAL A 2 10.60 -3.43 17.84
N PRO A 3 10.79 -2.62 16.80
CA PRO A 3 11.62 -1.41 16.87
C PRO A 3 11.13 -0.43 17.94
N GLU A 4 12.05 0.36 18.52
CA GLU A 4 11.67 1.49 19.37
C GLU A 4 10.88 2.52 18.55
N PHE A 5 9.81 3.06 19.14
CA PHE A 5 8.97 4.04 18.46
C PHE A 5 9.73 5.34 18.19
N LYS A 6 9.93 5.67 16.90
CA LYS A 6 10.57 6.92 16.51
C LYS A 6 9.64 8.11 16.74
N LYS A 7 9.99 8.94 17.73
CA LYS A 7 9.28 10.21 17.99
C LYS A 7 9.24 11.09 16.74
N SER A 8 8.05 11.56 16.40
CA SER A 8 7.83 12.45 15.27
C SER A 8 7.26 13.80 15.74
N HIS A 9 7.47 14.84 14.95
CA HIS A 9 6.69 16.07 15.13
C HIS A 9 5.21 15.74 14.95
N ALA A 10 4.37 16.22 15.87
CA ALA A 10 2.95 15.89 15.85
C ALA A 10 2.30 16.40 14.55
N PHE A 11 1.52 15.51 13.92
CA PHE A 11 0.69 15.74 12.74
C PHE A 11 1.44 16.06 11.43
N THR A 12 2.71 15.66 11.30
CA THR A 12 3.33 15.58 9.97
C THR A 12 2.63 14.53 9.11
N ILE A 13 2.63 14.70 7.79
CA ILE A 13 1.91 13.85 6.85
C ILE A 13 2.91 13.23 5.88
N GLY A 14 2.84 11.92 5.69
CA GLY A 14 3.47 11.21 4.59
C GLY A 14 2.41 10.47 3.78
N VAL A 15 2.53 10.44 2.47
CA VAL A 15 1.58 9.74 1.59
C VAL A 15 2.33 8.84 0.64
N GLU A 16 1.82 7.61 0.51
CA GLU A 16 2.24 6.63 -0.50
C GLU A 16 1.06 6.38 -1.42
N LEU A 17 1.29 6.45 -2.73
CA LEU A 17 0.27 6.25 -3.75
C LEU A 17 0.77 5.25 -4.79
N GLU A 18 0.05 4.13 -4.89
CA GLU A 18 0.37 3.06 -5.82
C GLU A 18 -0.36 3.26 -7.15
N PHE A 19 0.37 3.16 -8.25
CA PHE A 19 -0.13 3.25 -9.62
C PHE A 19 0.09 1.94 -10.35
N GLN A 20 -0.97 1.42 -10.95
CA GLN A 20 -0.85 0.41 -11.99
C GLN A 20 -0.40 1.04 -13.31
N LEU A 21 0.32 0.26 -14.09
CA LEU A 21 0.80 0.59 -15.42
C LEU A 21 -0.03 -0.14 -16.45
N VAL A 22 -0.68 0.62 -17.34
CA VAL A 22 -1.50 0.07 -18.42
C VAL A 22 -0.88 0.36 -19.78
N ASP A 23 -1.01 -0.58 -20.69
CA ASP A 23 -0.63 -0.40 -22.09
C ASP A 23 -1.52 0.65 -22.77
N ARG A 24 -0.94 1.45 -23.67
CA ARG A 24 -1.63 2.59 -24.29
C ARG A 24 -2.76 2.22 -25.24
N GLU A 25 -2.70 1.04 -25.86
CA GLU A 25 -3.65 0.63 -26.87
C GLU A 25 -4.71 -0.31 -26.28
N SER A 26 -4.24 -1.36 -25.59
CA SER A 26 -5.11 -2.38 -25.01
C SER A 26 -5.72 -1.97 -23.67
N LEU A 27 -5.11 -0.98 -23.00
CA LEU A 27 -5.43 -0.59 -21.61
C LEU A 27 -5.28 -1.73 -20.60
N ALA A 28 -4.65 -2.84 -20.97
CA ALA A 28 -4.37 -3.94 -20.07
C ALA A 28 -3.13 -3.62 -19.22
N LEU A 29 -3.05 -4.20 -18.02
CA LEU A 29 -1.83 -4.16 -17.20
C LEU A 29 -0.60 -4.63 -17.99
N VAL A 30 0.49 -3.88 -17.87
CA VAL A 30 1.75 -4.15 -18.57
C VAL A 30 2.94 -4.10 -17.60
N PRO A 31 3.85 -5.09 -17.61
CA PRO A 31 4.95 -5.18 -16.65
C PRO A 31 6.11 -4.24 -17.05
N ARG A 32 5.93 -2.93 -16.85
CA ARG A 32 6.93 -1.90 -17.20
C ARG A 32 7.68 -1.32 -16.00
N ALA A 33 7.30 -1.65 -14.77
CA ALA A 33 7.92 -1.10 -13.57
C ALA A 33 9.45 -1.28 -13.53
N PRO A 34 10.03 -2.47 -13.83
CA PRO A 34 11.49 -2.63 -13.79
C PRO A 34 12.23 -1.67 -14.73
N LYS A 35 11.77 -1.55 -15.97
CA LYS A 35 12.38 -0.65 -16.98
C LYS A 35 12.25 0.82 -16.60
N ILE A 36 11.11 1.21 -16.02
CA ILE A 36 10.90 2.57 -15.54
C ILE A 36 11.90 2.87 -14.42
N LEU A 37 12.01 2.00 -13.42
CA LEU A 37 12.92 2.15 -12.29
C LEU A 37 14.39 2.22 -12.70
N GLU A 38 14.81 1.40 -13.67
CA GLU A 38 16.17 1.44 -14.24
C GLU A 38 16.52 2.79 -14.89
N SER A 39 15.51 3.51 -15.41
CA SER A 39 15.68 4.79 -16.08
C SER A 39 15.64 6.02 -15.14
N LEU A 40 15.38 5.81 -13.85
CA LEU A 40 15.28 6.90 -12.87
C LEU A 40 16.67 7.41 -12.47
N SER A 41 16.81 8.74 -12.41
CA SER A 41 17.96 9.37 -11.76
C SER A 41 17.89 9.21 -10.24
N ASP A 42 19.05 9.33 -9.58
CA ASP A 42 19.19 9.03 -8.14
C ASP A 42 18.22 9.85 -7.26
N GLN A 43 17.90 11.08 -7.63
CA GLN A 43 16.97 11.94 -6.89
C GLN A 43 15.53 11.37 -6.77
N TRP A 44 15.14 10.44 -7.66
CA TRP A 44 13.79 9.87 -7.67
C TRP A 44 13.72 8.46 -7.09
N LYS A 45 14.85 7.79 -6.87
CA LYS A 45 14.88 6.38 -6.44
C LYS A 45 14.28 6.16 -5.06
N ASP A 46 14.38 7.13 -4.18
CA ASP A 46 13.75 7.08 -2.85
C ASP A 46 12.25 7.42 -2.88
N ARG A 47 11.79 8.02 -3.98
CA ARG A 47 10.45 8.57 -4.16
C ARG A 47 9.54 7.71 -5.03
N ILE A 48 10.12 6.91 -5.93
CA ILE A 48 9.42 6.01 -6.83
C ILE A 48 9.98 4.61 -6.61
N LYS A 49 9.16 3.71 -6.11
CA LYS A 49 9.57 2.37 -5.71
C LYS A 49 8.84 1.30 -6.51
N LYS A 50 9.46 0.13 -6.56
CA LYS A 50 8.80 -1.10 -7.02
C LYS A 50 7.68 -1.46 -6.05
N GLU A 51 6.65 -2.12 -6.55
CA GLU A 51 5.60 -2.70 -5.72
C GLU A 51 5.42 -4.20 -6.04
N PHE A 52 4.50 -4.88 -5.36
CA PHE A 52 4.28 -6.33 -5.36
C PHE A 52 4.28 -7.00 -6.75
N ILE A 53 3.76 -6.33 -7.78
CA ILE A 53 3.74 -6.80 -9.17
C ILE A 53 4.46 -5.82 -10.10
N GLN A 54 5.02 -6.33 -11.20
CA GLN A 54 5.82 -5.54 -12.15
C GLN A 54 4.99 -4.57 -13.01
N SER A 55 3.66 -4.65 -12.94
CA SER A 55 2.74 -3.68 -13.51
C SER A 55 2.32 -2.60 -12.51
N MET A 56 3.07 -2.40 -11.43
CA MET A 56 2.77 -1.41 -10.39
C MET A 56 4.02 -0.67 -9.91
N LEU A 57 3.85 0.60 -9.56
CA LEU A 57 4.85 1.47 -8.96
C LEU A 57 4.24 2.26 -7.81
N GLU A 58 5.01 2.51 -6.77
CA GLU A 58 4.62 3.31 -5.61
C GLU A 58 5.30 4.69 -5.67
N VAL A 59 4.56 5.75 -5.39
CA VAL A 59 5.07 7.12 -5.24
C VAL A 59 4.96 7.57 -3.79
N ASN A 60 6.07 8.03 -3.22
CA ASN A 60 6.13 8.47 -1.82
C ASN A 60 6.41 9.96 -1.72
N THR A 61 5.68 10.63 -0.83
CA THR A 61 5.97 12.02 -0.47
C THR A 61 7.21 12.13 0.41
N GLY A 62 7.74 13.35 0.52
CA GLY A 62 8.53 13.71 1.70
C GLY A 62 7.68 13.73 2.98
N VAL A 63 8.28 14.16 4.08
CA VAL A 63 7.53 14.50 5.31
C VAL A 63 6.96 15.91 5.12
N CYS A 64 5.64 16.00 5.06
CA CYS A 64 4.88 17.23 4.82
C CYS A 64 4.28 17.78 6.13
N HIS A 65 3.93 19.07 6.14
CA HIS A 65 3.30 19.74 7.30
C HIS A 65 1.85 20.15 7.04
N THR A 66 1.46 20.26 5.78
CA THR A 66 0.10 20.59 5.36
C THR A 66 -0.39 19.67 4.24
N ILE A 67 -1.70 19.65 4.02
CA ILE A 67 -2.30 18.96 2.87
C ILE A 67 -1.86 19.57 1.53
N ASP A 68 -1.58 20.87 1.50
CA ASP A 68 -1.09 21.56 0.30
C ASP A 68 0.34 21.13 -0.04
N ASP A 69 1.19 20.93 0.97
CA ASP A 69 2.53 20.37 0.78
C ASP A 69 2.44 18.98 0.14
N VAL A 70 1.56 18.11 0.65
CA VAL A 70 1.33 16.76 0.11
C VAL A 70 0.87 16.83 -1.34
N ALA A 71 -0.12 17.68 -1.63
CA ALA A 71 -0.67 17.81 -2.98
C ALA A 71 0.38 18.30 -3.98
N GLN A 72 1.17 19.30 -3.60
CA GLN A 72 2.24 19.83 -4.44
C GLN A 72 3.36 18.82 -4.65
N ASP A 73 3.73 18.09 -3.61
CA ASP A 73 4.80 17.11 -3.63
C ASP A 73 4.44 15.87 -4.46
N LEU A 74 3.23 15.32 -4.30
CA LEU A 74 2.69 14.26 -5.15
C LEU A 74 2.60 14.71 -6.61
N ARG A 75 2.13 15.93 -6.88
CA ARG A 75 2.06 16.47 -8.25
C ARG A 75 3.42 16.42 -8.94
N VAL A 76 4.48 16.79 -8.24
CA VAL A 76 5.84 16.81 -8.80
C VAL A 76 6.32 15.40 -9.16
N VAL A 77 6.17 14.42 -8.26
CA VAL A 77 6.61 13.05 -8.55
C VAL A 77 5.74 12.37 -9.59
N THR A 78 4.42 12.50 -9.48
CA THR A 78 3.49 11.83 -10.39
C THR A 78 3.67 12.34 -11.82
N LEU A 79 3.89 13.64 -12.04
CA LEU A 79 4.21 14.17 -13.38
C LEU A 79 5.51 13.59 -13.93
N HIS A 80 6.53 13.43 -13.09
CA HIS A 80 7.77 12.79 -13.52
C HIS A 80 7.56 11.31 -13.86
N LEU A 81 6.83 10.59 -13.03
CA LEU A 81 6.51 9.18 -13.24
C LEU A 81 5.66 8.99 -14.51
N GLU A 82 4.69 9.86 -14.77
CA GLU A 82 3.86 9.82 -15.97
C GLU A 82 4.72 9.97 -17.24
N GLN A 83 5.67 10.92 -17.24
CA GLN A 83 6.63 11.06 -18.33
C GLN A 83 7.42 9.77 -18.55
N LYS A 84 7.93 9.15 -17.48
CA LYS A 84 8.71 7.91 -17.56
C LYS A 84 7.88 6.72 -18.02
N ALA A 85 6.62 6.62 -17.59
CA ALA A 85 5.68 5.62 -18.08
C ALA A 85 5.41 5.79 -19.58
N HIS A 86 5.19 7.04 -20.04
CA HIS A 86 5.00 7.37 -21.45
C HIS A 86 6.20 6.95 -22.32
N GLU A 87 7.42 7.21 -21.87
CA GLU A 87 8.66 6.79 -22.54
C GLU A 87 8.76 5.26 -22.70
N GLN A 88 8.09 4.49 -21.83
CA GLN A 88 8.03 3.03 -21.87
C GLN A 88 6.74 2.47 -22.50
N GLY A 89 5.93 3.33 -23.13
CA GLY A 89 4.69 2.95 -23.81
C GLY A 89 3.52 2.62 -22.86
N ALA A 90 3.58 3.06 -21.60
CA ALA A 90 2.55 2.83 -20.59
C ALA A 90 1.88 4.14 -20.15
N LEU A 91 0.72 4.01 -19.49
CA LEU A 91 0.01 5.07 -18.78
C LEU A 91 -0.14 4.69 -17.30
N LEU A 92 -0.32 5.70 -16.44
CA LEU A 92 -0.67 5.48 -15.04
C LEU A 92 -2.17 5.27 -14.88
N HIS A 93 -2.55 4.30 -14.06
CA HIS A 93 -3.94 4.00 -13.73
C HIS A 93 -4.17 4.13 -12.21
N PRO A 94 -4.82 5.20 -11.73
CA PRO A 94 -4.99 5.47 -10.30
C PRO A 94 -6.35 4.98 -9.77
N THR A 95 -6.58 3.68 -9.73
CA THR A 95 -7.78 3.09 -9.08
C THR A 95 -7.38 1.99 -8.12
N SER A 96 -8.29 1.49 -7.29
CA SER A 96 -7.97 0.41 -6.34
C SER A 96 -7.75 -0.96 -7.01
N LEU A 97 -8.32 -1.21 -8.19
CA LEU A 97 -8.20 -2.46 -8.96
C LEU A 97 -8.35 -2.20 -10.45
N HIS A 98 -7.55 -2.92 -11.24
CA HIS A 98 -7.74 -2.96 -12.68
C HIS A 98 -9.08 -3.63 -13.06
N PRO A 99 -9.87 -3.05 -13.99
CA PRO A 99 -11.20 -3.57 -14.28
C PRO A 99 -11.23 -4.95 -14.94
N PHE A 100 -10.31 -5.25 -15.88
CA PHE A 100 -10.39 -6.49 -16.68
C PHE A 100 -9.14 -7.38 -16.74
N SER A 101 -7.93 -6.85 -16.58
CA SER A 101 -6.72 -7.67 -16.48
C SER A 101 -6.84 -8.72 -15.38
N ARG A 102 -6.39 -9.93 -15.70
CA ARG A 102 -6.47 -11.09 -14.81
C ARG A 102 -5.29 -11.07 -13.84
N ALA A 103 -5.57 -11.34 -12.57
CA ALA A 103 -4.56 -11.32 -11.52
C ALA A 103 -3.48 -12.39 -11.74
N LEU A 104 -3.88 -13.59 -12.15
CA LEU A 104 -2.97 -14.72 -12.42
C LEU A 104 -2.03 -14.52 -13.60
N ASP A 105 -2.31 -13.54 -14.47
CA ASP A 105 -1.46 -13.22 -15.62
C ASP A 105 -0.37 -12.20 -15.25
N GLN A 106 -0.43 -11.63 -14.03
CA GLN A 106 0.51 -10.60 -13.60
C GLN A 106 1.83 -11.20 -13.12
N GLN A 107 2.92 -10.48 -13.38
CA GLN A 107 4.26 -10.92 -13.02
C GLN A 107 4.64 -10.36 -11.65
N PRO A 108 5.02 -11.23 -10.68
CA PRO A 108 5.56 -10.78 -9.42
C PRO A 108 6.85 -9.98 -9.59
N THR A 109 7.00 -8.95 -8.75
CA THR A 109 8.28 -8.26 -8.62
C THR A 109 9.31 -9.20 -8.01
N GLN A 110 10.53 -9.19 -8.57
CA GLN A 110 11.64 -10.04 -8.12
C GLN A 110 12.27 -9.48 -6.84
N ASP A 111 11.49 -9.49 -5.75
CA ASP A 111 11.91 -9.13 -4.41
C ASP A 111 11.77 -10.35 -3.48
N PRO A 112 12.81 -10.72 -2.71
CA PRO A 112 12.74 -11.90 -1.84
C PRO A 112 11.54 -11.91 -0.89
N ARG A 113 11.17 -10.75 -0.31
CA ARG A 113 10.04 -10.64 0.61
C ARG A 113 8.71 -10.86 -0.10
N TYR A 114 8.53 -10.29 -1.29
CA TYR A 114 7.31 -10.49 -2.06
C TYR A 114 7.14 -11.94 -2.53
N LEU A 115 8.24 -12.58 -2.93
CA LEU A 115 8.23 -13.98 -3.34
C LEU A 115 7.90 -14.91 -2.17
N GLU A 116 8.41 -14.62 -0.97
CA GLU A 116 8.05 -15.34 0.27
C GLU A 116 6.55 -15.22 0.57
N ILE A 117 5.98 -14.01 0.51
CA ILE A 117 4.55 -13.77 0.71
C ILE A 117 3.71 -14.57 -0.31
N LEU A 118 4.13 -14.63 -1.58
CA LEU A 118 3.44 -15.40 -2.62
C LEU A 118 3.53 -16.91 -2.41
N GLU A 119 4.65 -17.41 -1.89
CA GLU A 119 4.82 -18.82 -1.55
C GLU A 119 3.89 -19.22 -0.40
N ASP A 120 3.78 -18.38 0.62
CA ASP A 120 2.93 -18.61 1.79
C ASP A 120 1.44 -18.52 1.46
N LEU A 121 1.02 -17.45 0.78
CA LEU A 121 -0.39 -17.16 0.52
C LEU A 121 -0.94 -17.86 -0.73
N ARG A 122 -0.06 -18.37 -1.60
CA ARG A 122 -0.42 -19.07 -2.85
C ARG A 122 -1.45 -18.29 -3.66
N LEU A 123 -2.59 -18.91 -3.97
CA LEU A 123 -3.66 -18.32 -4.77
C LEU A 123 -4.11 -16.98 -4.18
N VAL A 124 -4.27 -16.87 -2.86
CA VAL A 124 -4.72 -15.62 -2.22
C VAL A 124 -3.73 -14.49 -2.51
N GLY A 125 -2.43 -14.75 -2.39
CA GLY A 125 -1.39 -13.78 -2.73
C GLY A 125 -1.38 -13.42 -4.22
N GLN A 126 -1.57 -14.38 -5.11
CA GLN A 126 -1.62 -14.13 -6.56
C GLN A 126 -2.84 -13.28 -7.00
N MET A 127 -3.90 -13.26 -6.20
CA MET A 127 -5.07 -12.40 -6.46
C MET A 127 -4.84 -10.93 -6.05
N LEU A 128 -3.78 -10.63 -5.28
CA LEU A 128 -3.45 -9.29 -4.82
C LEU A 128 -2.76 -8.46 -5.91
N ILE A 129 -3.57 -7.90 -6.81
CA ILE A 129 -3.16 -6.85 -7.76
C ILE A 129 -3.64 -5.46 -7.34
N THR A 130 -4.02 -5.32 -6.07
CA THR A 130 -4.65 -4.13 -5.50
C THR A 130 -3.69 -2.97 -5.39
N GLN A 131 -4.20 -1.74 -5.56
CA GLN A 131 -3.46 -0.51 -5.31
C GLN A 131 -3.94 0.17 -4.02
N GLY A 132 -3.03 0.79 -3.29
CA GLY A 132 -3.27 1.54 -2.06
C GLY A 132 -3.04 3.04 -2.18
N LEU A 133 -3.75 3.78 -1.32
CA LEU A 133 -3.36 5.11 -0.84
C LEU A 133 -3.08 4.94 0.65
N HIS A 134 -1.83 5.12 1.06
CA HIS A 134 -1.43 5.04 2.46
C HIS A 134 -1.14 6.44 2.98
N VAL A 135 -1.70 6.78 4.14
CA VAL A 135 -1.50 8.07 4.80
C VAL A 135 -0.87 7.83 6.16
N HIS A 136 0.35 8.34 6.31
CA HIS A 136 1.14 8.28 7.52
C HIS A 136 0.99 9.59 8.29
N ILE A 137 0.65 9.51 9.57
CA ILE A 137 0.53 10.67 10.45
C ILE A 137 1.58 10.55 11.56
N GLY A 138 2.45 11.55 11.66
CA GLY A 138 3.46 11.63 12.71
C GLY A 138 2.82 11.91 14.07
N VAL A 139 3.24 11.16 15.08
CA VAL A 139 2.75 11.28 16.46
C VAL A 139 3.92 11.27 17.45
N PRO A 140 3.75 11.86 18.65
CA PRO A 140 4.88 12.06 19.57
C PRO A 140 5.43 10.77 20.19
N ASP A 141 4.60 9.73 20.35
CA ASP A 141 4.96 8.47 21.02
C ASP A 141 4.00 7.32 20.64
N GLY A 142 4.40 6.11 21.03
CA GLY A 142 3.66 4.87 20.74
C GLY A 142 2.30 4.80 21.43
N ASP A 143 2.16 5.29 22.65
CA ASP A 143 0.86 5.27 23.34
C ASP A 143 -0.16 6.18 22.64
N THR A 144 0.29 7.35 22.14
CA THR A 144 -0.53 8.21 21.29
C THR A 144 -0.91 7.51 19.98
N ALA A 145 0.03 6.77 19.36
CA ALA A 145 -0.26 5.99 18.15
C ALA A 145 -1.36 4.95 18.40
N ILE A 146 -1.26 4.19 19.51
CA ILE A 146 -2.25 3.19 19.89
C ILE A 146 -3.59 3.82 20.23
N TRP A 147 -3.61 4.94 20.95
CA TRP A 147 -4.84 5.67 21.22
C TRP A 147 -5.55 6.06 19.92
N ILE A 148 -4.83 6.57 18.91
CA ILE A 148 -5.42 6.90 17.60
C ILE A 148 -5.93 5.66 16.90
N VAL A 149 -5.13 4.59 16.83
CA VAL A 149 -5.51 3.31 16.22
C VAL A 149 -6.82 2.79 16.82
N ASP A 150 -6.96 2.81 18.15
CA ASP A 150 -8.14 2.30 18.82
C ASP A 150 -9.41 3.13 18.53
N HIS A 151 -9.28 4.44 18.32
CA HIS A 151 -10.42 5.33 18.10
C HIS A 151 -10.80 5.49 16.62
N ILE A 152 -9.84 5.47 15.69
CA ILE A 152 -10.11 5.66 14.26
C ILE A 152 -10.87 4.49 13.64
N ARG A 153 -10.85 3.31 14.27
CA ARG A 153 -11.58 2.10 13.87
C ARG A 153 -13.06 2.37 13.57
N ALA A 154 -13.71 3.24 14.36
CA ALA A 154 -15.12 3.61 14.16
C ALA A 154 -15.37 4.40 12.86
N TYR A 155 -14.34 5.04 12.31
CA TYR A 155 -14.42 5.89 11.12
C TYR A 155 -13.91 5.21 9.84
N LEU A 156 -13.22 4.07 9.94
CA LEU A 156 -12.70 3.33 8.77
C LEU A 156 -13.79 3.00 7.73
N PRO A 157 -15.02 2.58 8.10
CA PRO A 157 -16.08 2.35 7.12
C PRO A 157 -16.48 3.61 6.34
N LEU A 158 -16.46 4.79 6.99
CA LEU A 158 -16.74 6.06 6.34
C LEU A 158 -15.63 6.42 5.35
N ILE A 159 -14.36 6.26 5.74
CA ILE A 159 -13.22 6.50 4.85
C ILE A 159 -13.30 5.58 3.64
N LEU A 160 -13.57 4.28 3.82
CA LEU A 160 -13.74 3.33 2.73
C LEU A 160 -14.87 3.74 1.78
N SER A 161 -15.98 4.27 2.30
CA SER A 161 -17.11 4.73 1.46
C SER A 161 -16.75 5.92 0.55
N LEU A 162 -15.85 6.79 1.02
CA LEU A 162 -15.40 7.97 0.26
C LEU A 162 -14.30 7.63 -0.76
N THR A 163 -13.57 6.54 -0.55
CA THR A 163 -12.41 6.16 -1.37
C THR A 163 -12.66 4.95 -2.29
N ALA A 164 -13.86 4.38 -2.24
CA ALA A 164 -14.25 3.22 -3.04
C ALA A 164 -14.07 3.49 -4.55
N SER A 165 -13.22 2.68 -5.19
CA SER A 165 -12.85 2.85 -6.61
C SER A 165 -12.57 1.52 -7.32
N SER A 166 -13.20 0.43 -6.87
CA SER A 166 -12.98 -0.91 -7.45
C SER A 166 -14.25 -1.73 -7.63
N PRO A 167 -15.21 -1.28 -8.45
CA PRO A 167 -16.45 -2.03 -8.68
C PRO A 167 -16.28 -3.24 -9.62
N PHE A 168 -15.25 -3.24 -10.45
CA PHE A 168 -14.95 -4.32 -11.40
C PHE A 168 -13.72 -5.12 -11.00
N PHE A 169 -13.72 -6.42 -11.32
CA PHE A 169 -12.54 -7.28 -11.18
C PHE A 169 -12.55 -8.38 -12.25
N GLN A 170 -11.46 -8.49 -13.01
CA GLN A 170 -11.29 -9.48 -14.09
C GLN A 170 -12.45 -9.50 -15.10
N GLY A 171 -13.00 -8.33 -15.41
CA GLY A 171 -14.04 -8.13 -16.42
C GLY A 171 -15.46 -8.33 -15.87
N ILE A 172 -15.59 -8.55 -14.56
CA ILE A 172 -16.86 -8.82 -13.89
C ILE A 172 -17.26 -7.60 -13.06
N ASP A 173 -18.51 -7.15 -13.20
CA ASP A 173 -19.15 -6.26 -12.22
C ASP A 173 -19.38 -7.07 -10.94
N THR A 174 -18.67 -6.68 -9.87
CA THR A 174 -18.64 -7.45 -8.62
C THR A 174 -19.88 -7.20 -7.76
N GLY A 175 -20.67 -6.16 -8.05
CA GLY A 175 -21.74 -5.65 -7.20
C GLY A 175 -21.26 -4.90 -5.95
N PHE A 176 -19.95 -4.82 -5.71
CA PHE A 176 -19.35 -4.01 -4.66
C PHE A 176 -18.91 -2.64 -5.20
N GLN A 177 -18.82 -1.63 -4.34
CA GLN A 177 -18.17 -0.35 -4.68
C GLN A 177 -16.64 -0.43 -4.49
N SER A 178 -16.22 -1.25 -3.53
CA SER A 178 -14.81 -1.56 -3.28
C SER A 178 -14.63 -3.07 -3.16
N TYR A 179 -14.36 -3.74 -4.27
CA TYR A 179 -14.01 -5.16 -4.25
C TYR A 179 -12.59 -5.38 -3.71
N ARG A 180 -11.72 -4.36 -3.76
CA ARG A 180 -10.40 -4.38 -3.11
C ARG A 180 -10.49 -4.83 -1.64
N SER A 181 -11.46 -4.33 -0.88
CA SER A 181 -11.59 -4.73 0.54
C SER A 181 -11.91 -6.22 0.69
N LYS A 182 -12.68 -6.81 -0.24
CA LYS A 182 -12.98 -8.26 -0.26
C LYS A 182 -11.80 -9.13 -0.63
N LEU A 183 -10.85 -8.62 -1.42
CA LEU A 183 -9.57 -9.30 -1.63
C LEU A 183 -8.71 -9.25 -0.36
N PHE A 184 -8.64 -8.10 0.31
CA PHE A 184 -7.90 -7.96 1.57
C PHE A 184 -8.47 -8.79 2.72
N GLU A 185 -9.80 -8.97 2.80
CA GLU A 185 -10.46 -9.83 3.82
C GLU A 185 -9.98 -11.29 3.78
N GLN A 186 -9.42 -11.77 2.66
CA GLN A 186 -8.88 -13.12 2.54
C GLN A 186 -7.47 -13.27 3.12
N LEU A 187 -6.78 -12.15 3.39
CA LEU A 187 -5.42 -12.17 3.91
C LEU A 187 -5.41 -12.48 5.40
N PRO A 188 -4.50 -13.35 5.87
CA PRO A 188 -4.30 -13.53 7.30
C PRO A 188 -3.75 -12.23 7.88
N ARG A 189 -4.28 -11.80 9.03
CA ARG A 189 -3.81 -10.63 9.79
C ARG A 189 -4.12 -9.28 9.10
N SER A 190 -5.19 -9.22 8.30
CA SER A 190 -5.71 -7.99 7.71
C SER A 190 -7.00 -7.50 8.39
N GLY A 191 -7.50 -6.35 7.95
CA GLY A 191 -8.76 -5.77 8.37
C GLY A 191 -8.64 -4.83 9.56
N ILE A 192 -9.78 -4.49 10.15
CA ILE A 192 -9.85 -3.57 11.28
C ILE A 192 -9.18 -4.22 12.51
N PRO A 193 -8.18 -3.59 13.12
CA PRO A 193 -7.50 -4.16 14.28
C PRO A 193 -8.46 -4.33 15.47
N ALA A 194 -8.11 -5.20 16.42
CA ALA A 194 -8.74 -5.21 17.74
C ALA A 194 -8.33 -3.97 18.55
N SER A 195 -8.94 -3.75 19.72
CA SER A 195 -8.42 -2.71 20.64
C SER A 195 -7.08 -3.18 21.17
N LEU A 196 -6.06 -2.34 21.06
CA LEU A 196 -4.70 -2.65 21.48
C LEU A 196 -4.42 -2.15 22.90
N GLY A 197 -5.08 -1.08 23.36
CA GLY A 197 -5.01 -0.60 24.73
C GLY A 197 -3.77 0.27 25.03
N SER A 198 -2.56 -0.26 24.87
CA SER A 198 -1.31 0.49 25.08
C SER A 198 -0.18 0.05 24.14
N TRP A 199 0.88 0.86 24.06
CA TRP A 199 2.07 0.51 23.28
C TRP A 199 2.71 -0.79 23.76
N ASP A 200 2.78 -0.98 25.08
CA ASP A 200 3.34 -2.19 25.68
C ASP A 200 2.55 -3.46 25.33
N GLU A 201 1.21 -3.38 25.27
CA GLU A 201 0.38 -4.51 24.81
C GLU A 201 0.59 -4.81 23.32
N TYR A 202 0.71 -3.77 22.49
CA TYR A 202 1.05 -3.95 21.08
C TYR A 202 2.42 -4.64 20.91
N VAL A 203 3.44 -4.20 21.65
CA VAL A 203 4.77 -4.84 21.62
C VAL A 203 4.69 -6.30 22.07
N ARG A 204 3.94 -6.60 23.14
CA ARG A 204 3.71 -7.99 23.59
C ARG A 204 3.05 -8.84 22.50
N LEU A 205 2.00 -8.33 21.87
CA LEU A 205 1.31 -9.01 20.78
C LEU A 205 2.27 -9.33 19.63
N CYS A 206 3.00 -8.33 19.14
CA CYS A 206 3.95 -8.53 18.04
C CYS A 206 5.05 -9.53 18.40
N ASN A 207 5.61 -9.48 19.62
CA ASN A 207 6.60 -10.45 20.07
C ASN A 207 6.03 -11.87 20.13
N MET A 208 4.81 -12.05 20.64
CA MET A 208 4.14 -13.35 20.64
C MET A 208 3.95 -13.90 19.22
N LEU A 209 3.53 -13.05 18.27
CA LEU A 209 3.36 -13.46 16.88
C LEU A 209 4.70 -13.82 16.21
N MET A 210 5.78 -13.10 16.53
CA MET A 210 7.13 -13.40 16.04
C MET A 210 7.67 -14.70 16.64
N GLU A 211 7.53 -14.91 17.95
CA GLU A 211 7.95 -16.13 18.64
C GLU A 211 7.18 -17.37 18.14
N GLY A 212 5.91 -17.19 17.80
CA GLY A 212 5.08 -18.24 17.18
C GLY A 212 5.37 -18.50 15.71
N GLY A 213 6.28 -17.74 15.07
CA GLY A 213 6.56 -17.84 13.63
C GLY A 213 5.38 -17.40 12.74
N ILE A 214 4.43 -16.66 13.29
CA ILE A 214 3.23 -16.19 12.57
C ILE A 214 3.58 -14.94 11.74
N ILE A 215 4.50 -14.10 12.20
CA ILE A 215 5.06 -12.97 11.47
C ILE A 215 6.59 -12.98 11.60
N SER A 216 7.30 -12.53 10.59
CA SER A 216 8.76 -12.30 10.66
C SER A 216 9.07 -10.86 11.05
N ASP A 217 8.18 -9.93 10.70
CA ASP A 217 8.30 -8.49 10.92
C ASP A 217 6.92 -7.88 11.21
N VAL A 218 6.89 -6.75 11.94
CA VAL A 218 5.64 -6.02 12.21
C VAL A 218 4.93 -5.56 10.92
N ARG A 219 5.67 -5.40 9.81
CA ARG A 219 5.15 -5.09 8.47
C ARG A 219 4.31 -6.22 7.86
N ASP A 220 4.35 -7.42 8.43
CA ASP A 220 3.52 -8.56 8.01
C ASP A 220 2.09 -8.49 8.58
N ILE A 221 1.80 -7.48 9.40
CA ILE A 221 0.46 -7.16 9.89
C ILE A 221 -0.17 -6.15 8.92
N TRP A 222 -1.24 -6.55 8.24
CA TRP A 222 -1.88 -5.78 7.16
C TRP A 222 -3.20 -5.15 7.59
N TRP A 223 -3.24 -4.62 8.81
CA TRP A 223 -4.41 -3.94 9.33
C TRP A 223 -4.74 -2.66 8.54
N ASP A 224 -6.02 -2.33 8.48
CA ASP A 224 -6.54 -1.12 7.82
C ASP A 224 -5.99 0.17 8.43
N VAL A 225 -5.58 0.11 9.69
CA VAL A 225 -4.77 1.11 10.38
C VAL A 225 -3.78 0.40 11.30
N ARG A 226 -2.54 0.86 11.32
CA ARG A 226 -1.47 0.24 12.12
C ARG A 226 -0.46 1.29 12.59
N PRO A 227 0.14 1.11 13.77
CA PRO A 227 1.30 1.92 14.14
C PRO A 227 2.51 1.53 13.29
N HIS A 228 3.37 2.50 12.99
CA HIS A 228 4.63 2.29 12.30
C HIS A 228 5.77 2.85 13.16
N PRO A 229 6.41 2.03 14.02
CA PRO A 229 7.49 2.48 14.89
C PRO A 229 8.73 2.96 14.14
#